data_AF-A0A3F2UC51-F1
#
_entry.id   AF-A0A3F2UC51-F1
#
_cell.length_a   1.000
_cell.length_b   1.000
_cell.length_c   1.000
_cell.angle_alpha   90.00
_cell.angle_beta   90.00
_cell.angle_gamma   90.00
#
_symmetry.space_group_name_H-M   'P 1'
#
loop_
_entity.id
_entity.type
_entity.pdbx_description
1 polymer ?
#
loop_
_entity_poly.entity_id
_entity_poly.type
_entity_poly.pdbx_seq_one_letter_code
_entity_poly.pdbx_strand_id
1 'polypeptide(L)' 'MVGKLSGTCPLCHDARFVCEDHPRLAWPDECNCGAPGKPCPVCNAAPGRPRLRDGFVIDEEVDEELPGENR' A
#
# COMPACT_ATOMS: atom_id res chain seq x y z
N MET A 1 -18.58 19.96 -16.10
CA MET A 1 -18.42 18.51 -15.86
C MET A 1 -16.94 18.26 -15.62
N VAL A 2 -16.50 18.05 -14.38
CA VAL A 2 -15.12 17.64 -14.10
C VAL A 2 -15.06 16.13 -14.32
N GLY A 3 -14.71 15.73 -15.55
CA GLY A 3 -14.48 14.34 -15.88
C GLY A 3 -13.37 13.79 -14.99
N LYS A 4 -13.68 12.79 -14.16
CA LYS A 4 -12.68 11.95 -13.50
C LYS A 4 -11.99 11.19 -14.62
N LEU A 5 -10.82 11.66 -15.04
CA LEU A 5 -9.97 10.89 -15.94
C LEU A 5 -9.64 9.60 -15.19
N SER A 6 -10.02 8.47 -15.78
CA SER A 6 -9.70 7.10 -15.37
C SER A 6 -8.19 6.80 -15.48
N GLY A 7 -7.35 7.80 -15.17
CA GLY A 7 -5.91 7.77 -15.32
C GLY A 7 -5.28 7.31 -14.02
N THR A 8 -4.74 6.11 -14.06
CA THR A 8 -3.87 5.51 -13.06
C THR A 8 -2.84 6.51 -12.54
N CYS A 9 -2.65 6.57 -11.22
CA CYS A 9 -1.72 7.52 -10.59
C CYS A 9 -0.30 7.35 -11.18
N PRO A 10 0.37 8.41 -11.66
CA PRO A 10 1.66 8.30 -12.36
C PRO A 10 2.85 7.97 -11.43
N LEU A 11 2.63 7.89 -10.12
CA LEU A 11 3.67 7.51 -9.15
C LEU A 11 3.55 6.05 -8.71
N CYS A 12 2.34 5.60 -8.43
CA CYS A 12 2.11 4.27 -7.85
C CYS A 12 1.36 3.33 -8.77
N HIS A 13 0.94 3.78 -9.95
CA HIS A 13 0.21 2.98 -10.92
C HIS A 13 -0.99 2.20 -10.31
N ASP A 14 -1.79 2.88 -9.49
CA ASP A 14 -2.91 2.33 -8.69
C ASP A 14 -2.53 1.36 -7.55
N ALA A 15 -1.26 1.05 -7.35
CA ALA A 15 -0.79 0.26 -6.20
C ALA A 15 -1.02 0.94 -4.85
N ARG A 16 -1.26 2.27 -4.84
CA ARG A 16 -1.43 3.14 -3.65
C ARG A 16 -0.19 3.29 -2.75
N PHE A 17 0.89 2.57 -3.05
CA PHE A 17 2.17 2.63 -2.35
C PHE A 17 3.32 2.84 -3.35
N VAL A 18 4.39 3.47 -2.89
CA VAL A 18 5.66 3.65 -3.63
C VAL A 18 6.80 3.12 -2.77
N CYS A 19 7.93 2.78 -3.39
CA CYS A 19 9.11 2.36 -2.63
C CYS A 19 9.64 3.50 -1.74
N GLU A 20 10.05 3.18 -0.51
CA GLU A 20 10.57 4.18 0.42
C GLU A 20 11.86 4.84 -0.11
N ASP A 21 12.79 4.02 -0.62
CA ASP A 21 14.09 4.43 -1.18
C ASP A 21 13.99 4.94 -2.62
N HIS A 22 13.02 4.45 -3.39
CA HIS A 22 12.80 4.84 -4.78
C HIS A 22 11.37 5.38 -4.98
N PRO A 23 11.06 6.63 -4.57
CA PRO A 23 9.69 7.16 -4.50
C PRO A 23 8.98 7.34 -5.84
N ARG A 24 9.66 7.03 -6.95
CA ARG A 24 9.13 7.06 -8.32
C ARG A 24 8.75 5.67 -8.84
N LEU A 25 8.96 4.62 -8.05
CA LEU A 25 8.62 3.24 -8.42
C LEU A 25 7.46 2.77 -7.54
N ALA A 26 6.44 2.19 -8.17
CA ALA A 26 5.34 1.57 -7.46
C ALA A 26 5.83 0.38 -6.61
N TRP A 27 5.25 0.24 -5.42
CA TRP A 27 5.56 -0.88 -4.53
C TRP A 27 4.33 -1.80 -4.42
N PRO A 28 4.51 -3.13 -4.42
CA PRO A 28 5.79 -3.86 -4.46
C PRO A 28 6.32 -4.17 -5.86
N ASP A 29 5.51 -4.03 -6.92
CA ASP A 29 5.77 -4.71 -8.19
C ASP A 29 6.92 -4.13 -9.05
N GLU A 30 7.23 -2.83 -8.92
CA GLU A 30 8.20 -2.18 -9.81
C GLU A 30 9.60 -2.03 -9.20
N CYS A 31 9.77 -2.32 -7.91
CA CYS A 31 11.03 -2.13 -7.22
C CYS A 31 11.49 -3.40 -6.50
N ASN A 32 12.66 -3.91 -6.88
CA ASN A 32 13.26 -5.12 -6.30
C ASN A 32 14.41 -4.82 -5.32
N CYS A 33 14.49 -3.61 -4.76
CA CYS A 33 15.58 -3.21 -3.87
C CYS A 33 15.48 -3.77 -2.44
N GLY A 34 14.34 -4.36 -2.07
CA GLY A 34 14.09 -4.89 -0.73
C GLY A 34 13.64 -3.85 0.30
N ALA A 35 13.63 -2.56 -0.04
CA ALA A 35 13.10 -1.52 0.83
C ALA A 35 11.56 -1.64 0.98
N PRO A 36 11.00 -1.20 2.13
CA PRO A 36 9.55 -1.24 2.35
C PRO A 36 8.79 -0.27 1.44
N GLY A 37 7.49 -0.51 1.31
CA GLY A 37 6.56 0.42 0.68
C GLY A 37 6.11 1.50 1.65
N LYS A 38 5.94 2.72 1.15
CA LYS A 38 5.29 3.83 1.87
C LYS A 38 4.06 4.33 1.12
N PRO A 39 3.08 4.93 1.81
CA PRO A 39 1.88 5.45 1.17
C PRO A 39 2.23 6.44 0.04
N CYS A 40 1.60 6.29 -1.12
CA CYS A 40 1.81 7.22 -2.24
C CYS A 40 1.43 8.66 -1.81
N PRO A 41 2.34 9.64 -1.91
CA PRO A 41 2.10 11.00 -1.42
C PRO A 41 0.98 11.74 -2.17
N VAL A 42 0.60 11.26 -3.35
CA VAL A 42 -0.52 11.81 -4.15
C VAL A 42 -1.84 11.14 -3.79
N CYS A 43 -1.88 9.81 -3.70
CA CYS A 43 -3.11 9.08 -3.38
C CYS A 43 -3.47 9.11 -1.89
N ASN A 44 -2.45 9.22 -1.03
CA ASN A 44 -2.51 9.18 0.43
C ASN A 44 -1.98 10.48 1.04
N ALA A 45 -2.29 11.62 0.41
CA ALA A 45 -1.86 12.95 0.88
C ALA A 45 -2.46 13.36 2.23
N ALA A 46 -3.64 12.82 2.57
CA ALA A 46 -4.30 13.09 3.83
C ALA A 46 -3.74 12.17 4.93
N PRO A 47 -3.50 12.71 6.14
CA PRO A 47 -3.11 11.89 7.29
C PRO A 47 -4.23 10.92 7.67
N GLY A 48 -3.86 9.75 8.19
CA GLY A 48 -4.80 8.73 8.62
C GLY A 48 -4.45 7.35 8.06
N ARG A 49 -5.45 6.47 7.99
CA ARG A 49 -5.28 5.13 7.39
C ARG A 49 -5.01 5.28 5.88
N PRO A 50 -3.93 4.66 5.36
CA PRO A 50 -3.68 4.64 3.94
C PRO A 50 -4.83 3.98 3.17
N ARG A 51 -5.19 4.56 2.04
CA ARG A 51 -6.00 3.90 1.02
C ARG A 51 -5.20 2.73 0.46
N LEU A 52 -5.83 1.57 0.45
CA LEU A 52 -5.28 0.34 -0.12
C LEU A 52 -5.72 0.21 -1.59
N ARG A 53 -5.02 -0.63 -2.35
CA ARG A 53 -5.42 -0.97 -3.73
C ARG A 53 -6.82 -1.57 -3.73
N ASP A 54 -7.54 -1.39 -4.82
CA ASP A 54 -8.87 -1.98 -4.96
C ASP A 54 -8.82 -3.51 -4.84
N GLY A 55 -9.78 -4.09 -4.14
CA GLY A 55 -9.82 -5.52 -3.85
C GLY A 55 -8.79 -6.02 -2.81
N PHE A 56 -8.01 -5.14 -2.18
CA PHE A 56 -7.19 -5.55 -1.03
C PHE A 56 -8.06 -5.78 0.20
N VAL A 57 -8.15 -7.03 0.62
CA VAL A 57 -8.81 -7.41 1.87
C VAL A 57 -7.72 -7.53 2.92
N ILE A 58 -7.91 -6.83 4.03
CA ILE A 58 -7.08 -7.01 5.22
C ILE A 58 -7.65 -8.25 5.89
N ASP A 59 -6.91 -9.35 5.90
CA ASP A 59 -7.25 -10.48 6.76
C ASP A 59 -7.01 -10.01 8.19
N GLU A 60 -8.09 -9.61 8.86
CA GLU A 60 -8.09 -9.35 10.30
C GLU A 60 -8.07 -10.71 11.02
N GLU A 61 -7.01 -11.49 10.85
CA GLU A 61 -6.77 -12.67 11.68
C GLU A 61 -6.48 -12.18 13.10
N VAL A 62 -7.51 -12.27 13.92
CA VAL A 62 -7.47 -12.10 15.37
C VAL A 62 -6.49 -13.13 15.92
N ASP A 63 -5.52 -12.65 16.70
CA ASP A 63 -4.58 -13.44 17.48
C ASP A 63 -5.36 -14.25 18.55
N GLU A 64 -6.07 -15.31 18.13
CA GLU A 64 -6.62 -16.31 19.04
C GLU A 64 -5.45 -17.14 19.57
N GLU A 65 -4.85 -16.61 20.65
CA GLU A 65 -3.99 -17.26 21.63
C GLU A 65 -3.16 -18.43 21.09
N LEU A 66 -1.90 -18.16 20.72
CA LEU A 66 -0.87 -19.20 20.61
C LEU A 66 -0.94 -20.09 21.88
N PRO A 67 -1.39 -21.36 21.79
CA PRO A 67 -1.54 -22.18 22.97
C PRO A 67 -0.18 -22.37 23.61
N GLY A 68 -0.08 -21.96 24.88
CA GLY A 68 1.14 -21.88 25.66
C GLY A 68 2.05 -23.09 25.48
N GLU A 69 3.30 -22.80 25.18
CA GLU A 69 4.39 -23.76 25.15
C GLU A 69 4.56 -24.35 26.57
N ASN A 70 3.99 -25.53 26.78
CA ASN A 70 4.14 -26.28 28.02
C ASN A 70 5.54 -26.91 28.05
N ARG A 71 6.41 -26.25 28.83
CA ARG A 71 7.76 -26.70 29.22
C ARG A 71 7.74 -27.93 30.12
#